data_AF-A0A291ARS0-F1
#
_entry.id   AF-A0A291ARS0-F1
#
_cell.length_a   1.000
_cell.length_b   1.000
_cell.length_c   1.000
_cell.angle_alpha   90.00
_cell.angle_beta   90.00
_cell.angle_gamma   90.00
#
_symmetry.space_group_name_H-M   'P 1'
#
loop_
_entity.id
_entity.type
_entity.pdbx_description
1 polymer ?
#
loop_
_entity_poly.entity_id
_entity_poly.type
_entity_poly.pdbx_seq_one_letter_code
_entity_poly.pdbx_strand_id
1 'polypeptide(L)'
;REFLEQPTWVKVGIVIAALIFLYNVSMTVLKGRKTAISTILLIGLWGLALLFLFAFYNPANLGLDKQYWWFVIHLWVEGVWELIMASILGFLMLKLTGVDREVVEKWLYVIVATAMFSGILGTGHHYFWIGMPAYWQWIGSIFSSFEVVPFFAMMAFAFVMVWKGRRDHPNKAALLWSLGCAVLAFFGAGVWGFL
;
A
#
# COMPACT_ATOMS: atom_id res chain seq x y z
N ARG A 1 -19.06 11.91 -6.24
CA ARG A 1 -17.67 12.35 -5.93
C ARG A 1 -16.77 11.48 -6.77
N GLU A 2 -15.76 12.03 -7.44
CA GLU A 2 -14.80 11.24 -8.23
C GLU A 2 -14.23 10.08 -7.39
N PHE A 3 -14.05 8.91 -7.98
CA PHE A 3 -13.63 7.64 -7.35
C PHE A 3 -14.57 7.09 -6.26
N LEU A 4 -15.66 7.79 -5.91
CA LEU A 4 -16.68 7.41 -4.95
C LEU A 4 -18.10 7.68 -5.47
N GLU A 5 -18.34 7.39 -6.75
CA GLU A 5 -19.56 7.61 -7.51
C GLU A 5 -20.65 6.58 -7.20
N GLN A 6 -20.26 5.42 -6.66
CA GLN A 6 -21.19 4.34 -6.40
C GLN A 6 -22.24 4.74 -5.35
N PRO A 7 -23.51 4.32 -5.52
CA PRO A 7 -24.57 4.59 -4.55
C PRO A 7 -24.23 4.10 -3.14
N THR A 8 -24.82 4.72 -2.11
CA THR A 8 -24.57 4.35 -0.71
C THR A 8 -24.80 2.87 -0.42
N TRP A 9 -25.84 2.26 -1.00
CA TRP A 9 -26.11 0.83 -0.83
C TRP A 9 -25.01 -0.07 -1.42
N VAL A 10 -24.35 0.36 -2.50
CA VAL A 10 -23.17 -0.32 -3.06
C VAL A 10 -21.99 -0.21 -2.09
N LYS A 11 -21.77 0.96 -1.48
CA LYS A 11 -20.72 1.14 -0.47
C LYS A 11 -20.92 0.21 0.72
N VAL A 12 -22.16 0.05 1.18
CA VAL A 12 -22.51 -0.91 2.24
C VAL A 12 -22.17 -2.34 1.80
N GLY A 13 -22.54 -2.71 0.57
CA GLY A 13 -22.18 -4.01 -0.03
C GLY A 13 -20.67 -4.26 -0.05
N ILE A 14 -19.87 -3.25 -0.42
CA ILE A 14 -18.40 -3.33 -0.41
C ILE A 14 -17.87 -3.61 1.00
N VAL A 15 -18.37 -2.90 2.02
CA VAL A 15 -17.97 -3.12 3.42
C VAL A 15 -18.32 -4.54 3.88
N ILE A 16 -19.54 -5.01 3.61
CA ILE A 16 -19.96 -6.36 4.00
C ILE A 16 -19.07 -7.41 3.32
N ALA A 17 -18.82 -7.28 2.02
CA ALA A 17 -17.94 -8.19 1.29
C ALA A 17 -16.52 -8.19 1.86
N ALA A 18 -15.96 -7.01 2.15
CA ALA A 18 -14.64 -6.86 2.76
C ALA A 18 -14.57 -7.52 4.14
N LEU A 19 -15.61 -7.37 4.98
CA LEU A 19 -15.67 -7.97 6.31
C LEU A 19 -15.79 -9.50 6.27
N ILE A 20 -16.59 -10.05 5.35
CA ILE A 20 -16.68 -11.51 5.15
C ILE A 20 -15.32 -12.06 4.70
N PHE A 21 -14.68 -11.40 3.74
CA PHE A 21 -13.33 -11.76 3.29
C PHE A 21 -12.31 -11.68 4.44
N LEU A 22 -12.32 -10.60 5.22
CA LEU A 22 -11.43 -10.40 6.35
C LEU A 22 -11.63 -11.42 7.45
N TYR A 23 -12.87 -11.81 7.74
CA TYR A 23 -13.15 -12.88 8.69
C TYR A 23 -12.47 -14.18 8.25
N ASN A 24 -12.66 -14.60 6.99
CA ASN A 24 -12.06 -15.83 6.48
C ASN A 24 -10.52 -15.81 6.50
N VAL A 25 -9.92 -14.70 6.06
CA VAL A 25 -8.46 -14.54 6.05
C VAL A 25 -7.90 -14.49 7.47
N SER A 26 -8.52 -13.72 8.37
CA SER A 26 -8.10 -13.61 9.77
C SER A 26 -8.14 -14.97 10.46
N MET A 27 -9.24 -15.72 10.31
CA MET A 27 -9.36 -17.06 10.90
C MET A 27 -8.32 -18.04 10.36
N THR A 28 -7.93 -17.89 9.08
CA THR A 28 -6.85 -18.69 8.48
C THR A 28 -5.48 -18.34 9.06
N VAL A 29 -5.15 -17.04 9.17
CA VAL A 29 -3.89 -16.57 9.75
C VAL A 29 -3.78 -16.96 11.24
N LEU A 30 -4.89 -16.90 11.99
CA LEU A 30 -4.95 -17.30 13.39
C LEU A 30 -4.65 -18.79 13.59
N LYS A 31 -5.02 -19.65 12.64
CA LYS A 31 -4.66 -21.08 12.66
C LYS A 31 -3.22 -21.35 12.20
N GLY A 32 -2.63 -20.44 11.43
CA GLY A 32 -1.30 -20.58 10.84
C GLY A 32 -0.15 -20.01 11.67
N ARG A 33 1.07 -20.05 11.11
CA ARG A 33 2.24 -19.36 11.68
C ARG A 33 2.17 -17.87 11.35
N LYS A 34 2.38 -17.04 12.36
CA LYS A 34 2.42 -15.58 12.22
C LYS A 34 3.84 -15.18 11.85
N THR A 35 3.97 -14.48 10.74
CA THR A 35 5.24 -14.05 10.14
C THR A 35 5.14 -12.55 9.86
N ALA A 36 6.26 -11.87 9.59
CA ALA A 36 6.20 -10.44 9.27
C ALA A 36 5.29 -10.21 8.06
N ILE A 37 5.46 -11.03 7.02
CA ILE A 37 4.63 -11.02 5.79
C ILE A 37 3.13 -11.17 6.11
N SER A 38 2.74 -12.20 6.87
CA SER A 38 1.31 -12.45 7.14
C SER A 38 0.70 -11.35 8.01
N THR A 39 1.46 -10.82 8.96
CA THR A 39 0.99 -9.79 9.88
C THR A 39 0.82 -8.46 9.16
N ILE A 40 1.80 -8.04 8.36
CA ILE A 40 1.72 -6.80 7.58
C ILE A 40 0.60 -6.89 6.54
N LEU A 41 0.46 -8.03 5.85
CA LEU A 41 -0.66 -8.26 4.94
C LEU A 41 -2.00 -8.10 5.67
N LEU A 42 -2.15 -8.71 6.84
CA LEU A 42 -3.39 -8.63 7.61
C LEU A 42 -3.69 -7.20 8.08
N ILE A 43 -2.66 -6.44 8.51
CA ILE A 43 -2.79 -5.02 8.85
C ILE A 43 -3.27 -4.22 7.64
N GLY A 44 -2.66 -4.42 6.46
CA GLY A 44 -3.08 -3.78 5.22
C GLY A 44 -4.53 -4.12 4.86
N LEU A 45 -4.92 -5.40 4.89
CA LEU A 45 -6.30 -5.80 4.56
C LEU A 45 -7.33 -5.23 5.56
N TRP A 46 -6.99 -5.13 6.85
CA TRP A 46 -7.88 -4.46 7.81
C TRP A 46 -7.93 -2.95 7.57
N GLY A 47 -6.79 -2.32 7.27
CA GLY A 47 -6.73 -0.93 6.82
C GLY A 47 -7.62 -0.67 5.61
N LEU A 48 -7.71 -1.64 4.69
CA LEU A 48 -8.59 -1.58 3.52
C LEU A 48 -10.06 -1.53 3.96
N ALA A 49 -10.50 -2.31 4.93
CA ALA A 49 -11.89 -2.17 5.39
C ALA A 49 -12.13 -0.86 6.16
N LEU A 50 -11.18 -0.48 7.03
CA LEU A 50 -11.36 0.63 7.96
C LEU A 50 -11.31 2.00 7.27
N LEU A 51 -10.31 2.25 6.41
CA LEU A 51 -10.20 3.55 5.73
C LEU A 51 -11.28 3.75 4.66
N PHE A 52 -11.87 2.67 4.12
CA PHE A 52 -13.02 2.80 3.24
C PHE A 52 -14.25 3.40 3.94
N LEU A 53 -14.34 3.34 5.27
CA LEU A 53 -15.47 3.93 6.01
C LEU A 53 -15.56 5.45 5.84
N PHE A 54 -14.46 6.14 5.52
CA PHE A 54 -14.48 7.56 5.17
C PHE A 54 -15.29 7.84 3.89
N ALA A 55 -15.57 6.85 3.05
CA ALA A 55 -16.43 6.99 1.87
C ALA A 55 -17.89 7.32 2.19
N PHE A 56 -18.32 7.10 3.45
CA PHE A 56 -19.65 7.47 3.96
C PHE A 56 -19.68 8.88 4.57
N TYR A 57 -18.53 9.43 4.96
CA TYR A 57 -18.46 10.79 5.47
C TYR A 57 -18.51 11.78 4.31
N ASN A 58 -19.48 12.69 4.32
CA ASN A 58 -19.73 13.66 3.24
C ASN A 58 -20.15 15.02 3.84
N PRO A 59 -19.20 15.80 4.38
CA PRO A 59 -19.48 17.08 5.01
C PRO A 59 -19.86 18.14 3.97
N ALA A 60 -20.64 19.14 4.38
CA ALA A 60 -21.04 20.24 3.50
C ALA A 60 -19.89 21.20 3.15
N ASN A 61 -18.87 21.30 4.04
CA ASN A 61 -17.68 22.09 3.76
C ASN A 61 -16.80 21.36 2.74
N LEU A 62 -16.55 21.98 1.59
CA LEU A 62 -15.81 21.37 0.49
C LEU A 62 -14.35 21.03 0.83
N GLY A 63 -13.65 21.89 1.57
CA GLY A 63 -12.26 21.62 1.98
C GLY A 63 -12.19 20.41 2.90
N LEU A 64 -13.13 20.32 3.86
CA LEU A 64 -13.25 19.17 4.76
C LEU A 64 -13.66 17.89 4.01
N ASP A 65 -14.57 18.00 3.03
CA ASP A 65 -14.95 16.87 2.17
C ASP A 65 -13.71 16.33 1.45
N LYS A 66 -12.94 17.21 0.81
CA LYS A 66 -11.72 16.82 0.09
C LYS A 66 -10.65 16.24 1.01
N GLN A 67 -10.50 16.76 2.23
CA GLN A 67 -9.56 16.19 3.20
C GLN A 67 -9.87 14.71 3.47
N TYR A 68 -11.11 14.36 3.82
CA TYR A 68 -11.47 12.96 4.11
C TYR A 68 -11.64 12.11 2.86
N TRP A 69 -11.93 12.73 1.72
CA TRP A 69 -11.89 12.04 0.44
C TRP A 69 -10.48 11.51 0.14
N TRP A 70 -9.43 12.29 0.43
CA TRP A 70 -8.04 11.83 0.28
C TRP A 70 -7.64 10.72 1.28
N PHE A 71 -8.36 10.53 2.38
CA PHE A 71 -8.16 9.34 3.22
C PHE A 71 -8.60 8.07 2.48
N VAL A 72 -9.58 8.17 1.58
CA VAL A 72 -9.99 7.04 0.73
C VAL A 72 -9.13 6.94 -0.52
N ILE A 73 -8.69 8.05 -1.11
CA ILE A 73 -7.92 7.97 -2.36
C ILE A 73 -6.44 7.71 -2.07
N HIS A 74 -5.79 8.54 -1.26
CA HIS A 74 -4.37 8.38 -1.00
C HIS A 74 -4.12 7.35 0.12
N LEU A 75 -4.69 7.51 1.32
CA LEU A 75 -4.36 6.55 2.39
C LEU A 75 -4.92 5.13 2.13
N TRP A 76 -6.12 5.01 1.55
CA TRP A 76 -6.72 3.70 1.27
C TRP A 76 -6.30 3.10 -0.08
N VAL A 77 -6.26 3.84 -1.20
CA VAL A 77 -5.78 3.26 -2.48
C VAL A 77 -4.26 3.14 -2.51
N GLU A 78 -3.53 4.15 -2.08
CA GLU A 78 -2.07 4.16 -2.20
C GLU A 78 -1.43 3.55 -0.94
N GLY A 79 -1.62 4.18 0.23
CA GLY A 79 -0.96 3.75 1.48
C GLY A 79 -1.26 2.30 1.88
N VAL A 80 -2.53 1.89 1.92
CA VAL A 80 -2.90 0.53 2.31
C VAL A 80 -2.50 -0.52 1.26
N TRP A 81 -2.68 -0.23 -0.04
CA TRP A 81 -2.29 -1.21 -1.06
C TRP A 81 -0.78 -1.37 -1.15
N GLU A 82 0.02 -0.38 -0.79
CA GLU A 82 1.46 -0.57 -0.64
C GLU A 82 1.82 -1.64 0.38
N LEU A 83 1.13 -1.70 1.53
CA LEU A 83 1.36 -2.75 2.54
C LEU A 83 1.00 -4.13 1.99
N ILE A 84 -0.14 -4.20 1.29
CA ILE A 84 -0.64 -5.43 0.68
C ILE A 84 0.34 -5.90 -0.41
N MET A 85 0.73 -4.99 -1.31
CA MET A 85 1.66 -5.24 -2.41
C MET A 85 3.04 -5.64 -1.89
N ALA A 86 3.61 -4.91 -0.93
CA ALA A 86 4.91 -5.23 -0.34
C ALA A 86 4.89 -6.61 0.32
N SER A 87 3.80 -6.97 1.00
CA SER A 87 3.64 -8.29 1.60
C SER A 87 3.52 -9.41 0.55
N ILE A 88 2.73 -9.20 -0.51
CA ILE A 88 2.60 -10.15 -1.62
C ILE A 88 3.94 -10.29 -2.35
N LEU A 89 4.62 -9.20 -2.65
CA LEU A 89 5.94 -9.19 -3.28
C LEU A 89 6.96 -9.92 -2.40
N GLY A 90 6.98 -9.65 -1.09
CA GLY A 90 7.82 -10.36 -0.13
C GLY A 90 7.55 -11.86 -0.10
N PHE A 91 6.28 -12.27 -0.14
CA PHE A 91 5.90 -13.68 -0.23
C PHE A 91 6.36 -14.31 -1.54
N LEU A 92 6.17 -13.63 -2.68
CA LEU A 92 6.60 -14.12 -3.98
C LEU A 92 8.12 -14.26 -4.05
N MET A 93 8.87 -13.26 -3.60
CA MET A 93 10.32 -13.36 -3.55
C MET A 93 10.78 -14.52 -2.66
N LEU A 94 10.20 -14.67 -1.46
CA LEU A 94 10.50 -15.81 -0.58
C LEU A 94 10.30 -17.17 -1.30
N LYS A 95 9.19 -17.32 -2.04
CA LYS A 95 8.81 -18.60 -2.66
C LYS A 95 9.52 -18.88 -3.98
N LEU A 96 9.71 -17.87 -4.80
CA LEU A 96 10.25 -18.01 -6.15
C LEU A 96 11.78 -18.07 -6.14
N THR A 97 12.46 -17.29 -5.30
CA THR A 97 13.92 -17.17 -5.33
C THR A 97 14.61 -18.12 -4.35
N GLY A 98 13.89 -18.53 -3.30
CA GLY A 98 14.41 -19.38 -2.22
C GLY A 98 15.38 -18.66 -1.28
N VAL A 99 15.45 -17.33 -1.31
CA VAL A 99 16.25 -16.55 -0.35
C VAL A 99 15.70 -16.71 1.06
N ASP A 100 16.59 -16.70 2.05
CA ASP A 100 16.25 -16.88 3.46
C ASP A 100 15.20 -15.87 3.92
N ARG A 101 14.24 -16.37 4.70
CA ARG A 101 13.13 -15.57 5.23
C ARG A 101 13.60 -14.36 6.01
N GLU A 102 14.65 -14.51 6.81
CA GLU A 102 15.18 -13.42 7.62
C GLU A 102 15.60 -12.22 6.76
N VAL A 103 16.20 -12.47 5.60
CA VAL A 103 16.60 -11.40 4.67
C VAL A 103 15.35 -10.73 4.08
N VAL A 104 14.39 -11.53 3.60
CA VAL A 104 13.14 -11.03 3.02
C VAL A 104 12.34 -10.19 4.01
N GLU A 105 12.19 -10.66 5.25
CA GLU A 105 11.41 -9.97 6.27
C GLU A 105 12.10 -8.67 6.74
N LYS A 106 13.44 -8.63 6.82
CA LYS A 106 14.17 -7.38 7.11
C LYS A 106 13.95 -6.32 6.03
N TRP A 107 14.00 -6.70 4.75
CA TRP A 107 13.65 -5.80 3.65
C TRP A 107 12.21 -5.30 3.76
N LEU A 108 11.27 -6.22 4.02
CA LEU A 108 9.86 -5.87 4.16
C LEU A 108 9.62 -4.86 5.28
N TYR A 109 10.27 -5.02 6.44
CA TYR A 109 10.17 -4.05 7.53
C TYR A 109 10.64 -2.67 7.13
N VAL A 110 11.78 -2.57 6.44
CA VAL A 110 12.32 -1.27 5.98
C VAL A 110 11.37 -0.62 4.98
N ILE A 111 10.92 -1.37 3.97
CA ILE A 111 10.00 -0.87 2.92
C ILE A 111 8.71 -0.33 3.55
N VAL A 112 8.09 -1.12 4.44
CA VAL A 112 6.82 -0.76 5.07
C VAL A 112 7.00 0.40 6.04
N ALA A 113 8.10 0.46 6.77
CA ALA A 113 8.39 1.58 7.66
C ALA A 113 8.55 2.89 6.87
N THR A 114 9.31 2.87 5.77
CA THR A 114 9.47 4.05 4.92
C THR A 114 8.16 4.45 4.26
N ALA A 115 7.38 3.49 3.74
CA ALA A 115 6.06 3.72 3.15
C ALA A 115 5.09 4.40 4.12
N MET A 116 5.00 3.91 5.34
CA MET A 116 4.10 4.50 6.34
C MET A 116 4.60 5.83 6.88
N PHE A 117 5.91 5.97 7.06
CA PHE A 117 6.49 7.23 7.51
C PHE A 117 6.28 8.35 6.50
N SER A 118 6.48 8.08 5.21
CA SER A 118 6.28 9.06 4.14
C SER A 118 4.79 9.24 3.81
N GLY A 119 4.06 8.16 3.44
CA GLY A 119 2.72 8.27 2.86
C GLY A 119 1.64 8.81 3.79
N ILE A 120 1.71 8.53 5.11
CA ILE A 120 0.69 9.03 6.04
C ILE A 120 0.66 10.55 6.08
N LEU A 121 1.85 11.18 6.15
CA LEU A 121 1.97 12.64 6.18
C LEU A 121 2.06 13.24 4.78
N GLY A 122 2.54 12.47 3.82
CA GLY A 122 2.66 12.82 2.41
C GLY A 122 1.32 12.99 1.71
N THR A 123 0.23 12.42 2.27
CA THR A 123 -1.16 12.81 1.92
C THR A 123 -1.36 14.33 1.88
N GLY A 124 -0.58 15.06 2.69
CA GLY A 124 -0.53 16.53 2.71
C GLY A 124 -0.32 17.19 1.35
N HIS A 125 0.32 16.53 0.38
CA HIS A 125 0.51 17.10 -0.96
C HIS A 125 -0.79 17.33 -1.74
N HIS A 126 -1.85 16.64 -1.34
CA HIS A 126 -3.17 16.84 -1.88
C HIS A 126 -3.93 17.99 -1.22
N TYR A 127 -3.39 18.53 -0.14
CA TYR A 127 -4.02 19.60 0.64
C TYR A 127 -3.57 21.00 0.23
N PHE A 128 -2.57 21.11 -0.64
CA PHE A 128 -1.92 22.38 -0.99
C PHE A 128 -2.88 23.47 -1.43
N TRP A 129 -3.93 23.10 -2.17
CA TRP A 129 -4.80 24.05 -2.88
C TRP A 129 -6.30 23.83 -2.63
N ILE A 130 -6.66 23.07 -1.59
CA ILE A 130 -8.08 22.79 -1.25
C ILE A 130 -8.60 23.59 -0.05
N GLY A 131 -7.86 24.61 0.39
CA GLY A 131 -8.25 25.49 1.51
C GLY A 131 -7.86 24.99 2.91
N MET A 132 -6.93 24.03 3.00
CA MET A 132 -6.38 23.56 4.27
C MET A 132 -5.33 24.55 4.83
N PRO A 133 -5.03 24.50 6.16
CA PRO A 133 -4.03 25.37 6.76
C PRO A 133 -2.64 25.29 6.10
N ALA A 134 -1.94 26.42 6.04
CA ALA A 134 -0.68 26.57 5.30
C ALA A 134 0.45 25.62 5.75
N TYR A 135 0.43 25.12 6.98
CA TYR A 135 1.43 24.15 7.45
C TYR A 135 1.43 22.85 6.63
N TRP A 136 0.32 22.50 5.97
CA TRP A 136 0.25 21.33 5.11
C TRP A 136 1.11 21.45 3.85
N GLN A 137 1.42 22.66 3.38
CA GLN A 137 2.37 22.83 2.28
C GLN A 137 3.76 22.32 2.67
N TRP A 138 4.23 22.66 3.87
CA TRP A 138 5.51 22.18 4.38
C TRP A 138 5.49 20.67 4.68
N ILE A 139 4.47 20.19 5.39
CA ILE A 139 4.36 18.77 5.75
C ILE A 139 4.24 17.93 4.47
N GLY A 140 3.27 18.25 3.61
CA GLY A 140 3.04 17.53 2.36
C GLY A 140 4.29 17.50 1.48
N SER A 141 4.96 18.64 1.29
CA SER A 141 6.16 18.68 0.43
C SER A 141 7.29 17.81 0.95
N ILE A 142 7.57 17.84 2.26
CA ILE A 142 8.66 17.06 2.85
C ILE A 142 8.34 15.57 2.76
N PHE A 143 7.16 15.16 3.23
CA PHE A 143 6.84 13.75 3.38
C PHE A 143 6.51 13.07 2.05
N SER A 144 5.82 13.74 1.13
CA SER A 144 5.56 13.16 -0.21
C SER A 144 6.84 13.02 -1.03
N SER A 145 7.81 13.92 -0.86
CA SER A 145 9.14 13.77 -1.49
C SER A 145 9.85 12.48 -1.06
N PHE A 146 9.62 12.02 0.18
CA PHE A 146 10.18 10.77 0.66
C PHE A 146 9.43 9.52 0.17
N GLU A 147 8.24 9.65 -0.44
CA GLU A 147 7.49 8.50 -0.97
C GLU A 147 8.20 7.81 -2.15
N VAL A 148 9.17 8.47 -2.80
CA VAL A 148 10.03 7.83 -3.81
C VAL A 148 10.87 6.69 -3.22
N VAL A 149 11.25 6.79 -1.93
CA VAL A 149 12.12 5.84 -1.24
C VAL A 149 11.52 4.42 -1.16
N PRO A 150 10.30 4.20 -0.64
CA PRO A 150 9.70 2.87 -0.60
C PRO A 150 9.52 2.25 -1.99
N PHE A 151 9.15 3.03 -3.02
CA PHE A 151 9.02 2.51 -4.38
C PHE A 151 10.36 2.07 -4.97
N PHE A 152 11.40 2.88 -4.80
CA PHE A 152 12.75 2.50 -5.21
C PHE A 152 13.22 1.25 -4.44
N ALA A 153 12.97 1.21 -3.13
CA ALA A 153 13.33 0.08 -2.28
C ALA A 153 12.60 -1.21 -2.69
N MET A 154 11.33 -1.15 -3.09
CA MET A 154 10.58 -2.31 -3.61
C MET A 154 11.15 -2.83 -4.93
N MET A 155 11.50 -1.94 -5.85
CA MET A 155 12.18 -2.32 -7.09
C MET A 155 13.54 -2.97 -6.79
N ALA A 156 14.40 -2.30 -6.02
CA ALA A 156 15.71 -2.82 -5.65
C ALA A 156 15.59 -4.18 -4.93
N PHE A 157 14.66 -4.30 -3.99
CA PHE A 157 14.34 -5.55 -3.29
C PHE A 157 14.04 -6.69 -4.27
N ALA A 158 13.13 -6.49 -5.21
CA ALA A 158 12.74 -7.53 -6.17
C ALA A 158 13.96 -8.03 -6.96
N PHE A 159 14.76 -7.13 -7.55
CA PHE A 159 15.95 -7.53 -8.32
C PHE A 159 17.04 -8.16 -7.45
N VAL A 160 17.29 -7.63 -6.25
CA VAL A 160 18.27 -8.21 -5.31
C VAL A 160 17.86 -9.62 -4.88
N MET A 161 16.58 -9.87 -4.62
CA MET A 161 16.10 -11.21 -4.26
C MET A 161 16.27 -12.20 -5.41
N VAL A 162 16.02 -11.77 -6.65
CA VAL A 162 16.24 -12.63 -7.83
C VAL A 162 17.72 -12.91 -8.04
N TRP A 163 18.58 -11.90 -7.93
CA TRP A 163 20.02 -12.06 -8.11
C TRP A 163 20.65 -12.95 -7.02
N LYS A 164 20.23 -12.81 -5.76
CA LYS A 164 20.68 -13.68 -4.66
C LYS A 164 20.02 -15.06 -4.70
N GLY A 165 18.88 -15.17 -5.37
CA GLY A 165 18.14 -16.41 -5.54
C GLY A 165 18.95 -17.44 -6.31
N ARG A 166 18.93 -18.68 -5.80
CA ARG A 166 19.55 -19.83 -6.50
C ARG A 166 18.51 -20.85 -6.96
N ARG A 167 17.23 -20.56 -6.73
CA ARG A 167 16.13 -21.45 -7.05
C ARG A 167 15.70 -21.26 -8.50
N ASP A 168 15.77 -22.33 -9.28
CA ASP A 168 15.15 -22.38 -10.60
C ASP A 168 13.68 -22.77 -10.47
N HIS A 169 12.82 -21.77 -10.19
CA HIS A 169 11.39 -22.00 -10.02
C HIS A 169 10.66 -22.07 -11.39
N PRO A 170 9.76 -23.06 -11.62
CA PRO A 170 9.09 -23.24 -12.92
C PRO A 170 8.11 -22.11 -13.27
N ASN A 171 7.55 -21.43 -12.28
CA ASN A 171 6.65 -20.28 -12.50
C ASN A 171 7.42 -18.99 -12.86
N LYS A 172 7.97 -18.94 -14.06
CA LYS A 172 8.70 -17.78 -14.60
C LYS A 172 7.79 -16.57 -14.84
N ALA A 173 6.52 -16.81 -15.16
CA ALA A 173 5.54 -15.75 -15.38
C ALA A 173 5.32 -14.91 -14.12
N ALA A 174 5.12 -15.55 -12.97
CA ALA A 174 4.97 -14.83 -11.69
C ALA A 174 6.23 -14.02 -11.33
N LEU A 175 7.41 -14.54 -11.63
CA LEU A 175 8.67 -13.84 -11.38
C LEU A 175 8.81 -12.59 -12.25
N LEU A 176 8.59 -12.74 -13.56
CA LEU A 176 8.64 -11.63 -14.52
C LEU A 176 7.58 -10.58 -14.22
N TRP A 177 6.36 -10.99 -13.86
CA TRP A 177 5.30 -10.09 -13.44
C TRP A 177 5.71 -9.29 -12.19
N SER A 178 6.29 -9.95 -11.18
CA SER A 178 6.74 -9.28 -9.96
C SER A 178 7.82 -8.23 -10.24
N LEU A 179 8.80 -8.55 -11.10
CA LEU A 179 9.84 -7.61 -11.51
C LEU A 179 9.24 -6.44 -12.31
N GLY A 180 8.38 -6.73 -13.28
CA GLY A 180 7.73 -5.71 -14.10
C GLY A 180 6.87 -4.75 -13.27
N CYS A 181 6.03 -5.27 -12.37
CA CYS A 181 5.24 -4.44 -11.46
C CYS A 181 6.11 -3.56 -10.56
N ALA A 182 7.23 -4.08 -10.04
CA ALA A 182 8.11 -3.29 -9.18
C ALA A 182 8.81 -2.15 -9.96
N VAL A 183 9.19 -2.39 -11.22
CA VAL A 183 9.71 -1.34 -12.12
C VAL A 183 8.64 -0.29 -12.41
N LEU A 184 7.43 -0.71 -12.79
CA LEU A 184 6.33 0.20 -13.09
C LEU A 184 5.90 1.00 -11.85
N ALA A 185 5.93 0.41 -10.65
CA ALA A 185 5.67 1.13 -9.41
C ALA A 185 6.71 2.23 -9.18
N PHE A 186 8.01 1.95 -9.39
CA PHE A 186 9.05 2.96 -9.23
C PHE A 186 8.98 4.08 -10.27
N PHE A 187 8.87 3.77 -11.57
CA PHE A 187 8.79 4.82 -12.58
C PHE A 187 7.43 5.54 -12.55
N GLY A 188 6.35 4.82 -12.29
CA GLY A 188 4.99 5.34 -12.18
C GLY A 188 4.83 6.27 -10.99
N ALA A 189 4.87 5.72 -9.78
CA ALA A 189 4.63 6.48 -8.56
C ALA A 189 5.88 7.22 -8.08
N GLY A 190 7.06 6.60 -8.16
CA GLY A 190 8.31 7.21 -7.67
C GLY A 190 8.84 8.34 -8.57
N VAL A 191 8.96 8.12 -9.88
CA VAL A 191 9.55 9.11 -10.79
C VAL A 191 8.49 10.09 -11.29
N TRP A 192 7.43 9.58 -11.95
CA TRP A 192 6.39 10.46 -12.50
C TRP A 192 5.47 11.05 -11.44
N GLY A 193 5.32 10.40 -10.28
CA GLY A 193 4.62 11.02 -9.15
C GLY A 193 5.39 12.16 -8.49
N PHE A 194 6.72 12.22 -8.65
CA PHE A 194 7.56 13.31 -8.12
C PHE A 194 7.63 14.52 -9.05
N LEU A 195 7.49 14.33 -10.37
CA LEU A 195 7.53 15.40 -11.39
C LEU A 195 6.26 16.25 -11.38
#